data_AF-A0A7Y2DGH4-F1
#
_entry.id   AF-A0A7Y2DGH4-F1
#
_cell.length_a   1.000
_cell.length_b   1.000
_cell.length_c   1.000
_cell.angle_alpha   90.00
_cell.angle_beta   90.00
_cell.angle_gamma   90.00
#
_symmetry.space_group_name_H-M   'P 1'
#
loop_
_entity.id
_entity.type
_entity.pdbx_description
1 polymer ?
#
loop_
_entity_poly.entity_id
_entity_poly.type
_entity_poly.pdbx_seq_one_letter_code
_entity_poly.pdbx_strand_id
1 'polypeptide(L)'
;ENVVLDAQGNVDFEDTSITQNTRVSYPIYHIDNVKRPSIGQNPKNIFFLTADAFGVIPPISKLTPSQAAYHFISGYTAKVAGTEAGVVEPVPSFSACFGAPFMPLHPAKYAEMLSKKMTDAGVNVWLVNTGWTSGPYGVGKRMELKYTRAMINAVLNGDLGLYTYDTYHIHSVFGVAQPRECPGVPTSVLSPRATWNDDEAYYTTAFKLTNAFRENFKKFEAYASEEIRRGGPQRYAF
;
A
#
# COMPACT_ATOMS: atom_id res chain seq x y z
N GLU A 1 -1.20 26.28 4.68
CA GLU A 1 -2.43 26.14 5.48
C GLU A 1 -2.04 25.48 6.80
N ASN A 2 -2.40 26.09 7.94
CA ASN A 2 -2.10 25.63 9.29
C ASN A 2 -0.61 25.37 9.59
N VAL A 3 0.29 26.15 8.98
CA VAL A 3 1.73 26.10 9.26
C VAL A 3 2.10 27.21 10.25
N VAL A 4 3.13 26.98 11.05
CA VAL A 4 3.70 27.99 11.95
C VAL A 4 4.91 28.63 11.27
N LEU A 5 5.06 29.94 11.46
CA LEU A 5 6.22 30.68 10.98
C LEU A 5 7.13 31.01 12.17
N ASP A 6 8.44 30.91 11.95
CA ASP A 6 9.43 31.42 12.89
C ASP A 6 9.43 32.97 12.92
N ALA A 7 10.25 33.55 13.80
CA ALA A 7 10.34 35.01 13.95
C ALA A 7 10.90 35.71 12.69
N GLN A 8 11.54 34.97 11.77
CA GLN A 8 12.09 35.46 10.52
C GLN A 8 11.12 35.27 9.34
N GLY A 9 9.95 34.66 9.58
CA GLY A 9 8.94 34.38 8.57
C GLY A 9 9.19 33.10 7.77
N ASN A 10 10.15 32.26 8.15
CA ASN A 10 10.32 30.94 7.54
C ASN A 10 9.27 29.97 8.12
N VAL A 11 8.84 29.04 7.28
CA VAL A 11 7.93 27.98 7.73
C VAL A 11 8.69 26.98 8.58
N ASP A 12 8.21 26.73 9.79
CA ASP A 12 8.61 25.56 10.58
C ASP A 12 7.74 24.37 10.18
N PHE A 13 8.33 23.43 9.44
CA PHE A 13 7.62 22.22 8.97
C PHE A 13 7.54 21.12 10.04
N GLU A 14 8.26 21.27 11.16
CA GLU A 14 8.22 20.32 12.28
C GLU A 14 7.17 20.71 13.32
N ASP A 15 6.77 21.99 13.36
CA ASP A 15 5.72 22.47 14.27
C ASP A 15 4.32 21.98 13.85
N THR A 16 3.78 21.05 14.65
CA THR A 16 2.43 20.50 14.52
C THR A 16 1.47 20.98 15.61
N SER A 17 1.75 22.09 16.30
CA SER A 17 0.96 22.61 17.43
C SER A 17 -0.49 22.93 17.05
N ILE A 18 -0.74 23.35 15.81
CA ILE A 18 -2.09 23.54 15.27
C ILE A 18 -2.70 22.20 14.86
N THR A 19 -1.96 21.43 14.06
CA THR A 19 -2.39 20.14 13.51
C THR A 19 -1.20 19.36 12.94
N GLN A 20 -1.28 18.03 12.95
CA GLN A 20 -0.34 17.17 12.22
C GLN A 20 -0.59 17.13 10.70
N ASN A 21 -1.71 17.68 10.22
CA ASN A 21 -2.10 17.70 8.81
C ASN A 21 -1.90 19.10 8.19
N THR A 22 -0.67 19.62 8.27
CA THR A 22 -0.31 20.87 7.59
C THR A 22 -0.32 20.69 6.07
N ARG A 23 -0.66 21.74 5.33
CA ARG A 23 -0.83 21.65 3.86
C ARG A 23 -0.24 22.84 3.11
N VAL A 24 0.18 22.58 1.89
CA VAL A 24 0.54 23.60 0.90
C VAL A 24 -0.21 23.33 -0.39
N SER A 25 -0.78 24.37 -0.99
CA SER A 25 -1.39 24.32 -2.31
C SER A 25 -0.62 25.27 -3.21
N TYR A 26 -0.27 24.79 -4.41
CA TYR A 26 0.46 25.58 -5.40
C TYR A 26 0.04 25.15 -6.81
N PRO A 27 0.11 26.05 -7.78
CA PRO A 27 -0.11 25.69 -9.18
C PRO A 27 0.91 24.65 -9.66
N ILE A 28 0.48 23.70 -10.51
CA ILE A 28 1.35 22.63 -11.04
C ILE A 28 2.64 23.16 -11.69
N TYR A 29 2.62 24.40 -12.18
CA TYR A 29 3.77 25.03 -12.81
C TYR A 29 4.89 25.47 -11.86
N HIS A 30 4.73 25.30 -10.54
CA HIS A 30 5.80 25.46 -9.55
C HIS A 30 6.75 24.25 -9.51
N ILE A 31 6.42 23.15 -10.19
CA ILE A 31 7.30 21.99 -10.35
C ILE A 31 7.89 22.04 -11.76
N ASP A 32 9.22 22.06 -11.87
CA ASP A 32 9.92 22.20 -13.16
C ASP A 32 9.68 20.99 -14.07
N ASN A 33 9.82 19.78 -13.53
CA ASN A 33 9.69 18.53 -14.27
C ASN A 33 8.23 18.04 -14.33
N VAL A 34 7.38 18.77 -15.05
CA VAL A 34 5.96 18.42 -15.24
C VAL A 34 5.58 18.30 -16.70
N LYS A 35 4.65 17.39 -17.00
CA LYS A 35 4.05 17.26 -18.32
C LYS A 35 2.99 18.33 -18.53
N ARG A 36 3.08 19.09 -19.63
CA ARG A 36 2.07 20.06 -20.07
C ARG A 36 1.65 19.76 -21.53
N PRO A 37 0.34 19.60 -21.85
CA PRO A 37 -0.78 19.49 -20.90
C PRO A 37 -0.65 18.24 -20.01
N SER A 38 -1.32 18.22 -18.86
CA SER A 38 -1.27 17.12 -17.87
C SER A 38 -2.02 15.85 -18.33
N ILE A 39 -1.65 15.34 -19.50
CA ILE A 39 -2.25 14.18 -20.17
C ILE A 39 -1.11 13.20 -20.49
N GLY A 40 -1.28 11.96 -20.05
CA GLY A 40 -0.36 10.84 -20.30
C GLY A 40 -0.93 9.81 -21.26
N GLN A 41 -0.13 8.79 -21.55
CA GLN A 41 -0.58 7.57 -22.23
C GLN A 41 -1.20 6.59 -21.22
N ASN A 42 -1.70 5.45 -21.71
CA ASN A 42 -2.15 4.37 -20.83
C ASN A 42 -1.01 3.94 -19.88
N PRO A 43 -1.30 3.73 -18.58
CA PRO A 43 -0.28 3.33 -17.62
C PRO A 43 0.27 1.95 -17.94
N LYS A 44 1.58 1.76 -17.79
CA LYS A 44 2.21 0.43 -17.83
C LYS A 44 2.27 -0.24 -16.46
N ASN A 45 2.27 0.58 -15.40
CA ASN A 45 2.33 0.16 -14.01
C ASN A 45 1.31 0.96 -13.18
N ILE A 46 0.64 0.30 -12.24
CA ILE A 46 -0.19 0.91 -11.19
C ILE A 46 0.40 0.50 -9.84
N PHE A 47 0.53 1.46 -8.93
CA PHE A 47 1.04 1.23 -7.58
C PHE A 47 -0.06 1.54 -6.57
N PHE A 48 -0.46 0.53 -5.80
CA PHE A 48 -1.26 0.73 -4.60
C PHE A 48 -0.33 0.95 -3.43
N LEU A 49 -0.44 2.11 -2.80
CA LEU A 49 0.34 2.45 -1.61
C LEU A 49 -0.49 2.10 -0.37
N THR A 50 0.13 1.37 0.54
CA THR A 50 -0.47 1.06 1.84
C THR A 50 0.52 1.42 2.95
N ALA A 51 0.06 2.12 3.98
CA ALA A 51 0.85 2.35 5.18
C ALA A 51 0.49 1.27 6.21
N ASP A 52 1.05 0.08 6.05
CA ASP A 52 0.82 -1.03 6.97
C ASP A 52 1.59 -0.81 8.29
N ALA A 53 0.90 -0.38 9.33
CA ALA A 53 1.46 -0.22 10.68
C ALA A 53 1.56 -1.54 11.46
N PHE A 54 1.12 -2.66 10.90
CA PHE A 54 1.29 -3.99 11.48
C PHE A 54 2.62 -4.62 11.06
N GLY A 55 3.22 -4.21 9.94
CA GLY A 55 4.52 -4.71 9.48
C GLY A 55 4.46 -6.09 8.81
N VAL A 56 3.31 -6.45 8.24
CA VAL A 56 3.03 -7.78 7.66
C VAL A 56 3.13 -7.77 6.13
N ILE A 57 2.65 -6.72 5.48
CA ILE A 57 2.62 -6.64 4.02
C ILE A 57 4.06 -6.49 3.50
N PRO A 58 4.48 -7.28 2.48
CA PRO A 58 5.82 -7.17 1.92
C PRO A 58 6.10 -5.74 1.39
N PRO A 59 7.37 -5.30 1.37
CA PRO A 59 7.73 -3.95 0.91
C PRO A 59 7.21 -3.63 -0.49
N ILE A 60 7.26 -4.62 -1.38
CA ILE A 60 6.65 -4.57 -2.70
C ILE A 60 6.13 -5.96 -3.09
N SER A 61 5.01 -6.02 -3.78
CA SER A 61 4.49 -7.26 -4.34
C SER A 61 3.85 -7.04 -5.69
N LYS A 62 4.07 -7.96 -6.63
CA LYS A 62 3.36 -8.00 -7.90
C LYS A 62 2.00 -8.69 -7.67
N LEU A 63 0.93 -8.05 -8.13
CA LEU A 63 -0.42 -8.55 -7.99
C LEU A 63 -0.91 -9.18 -9.29
N THR A 64 -1.63 -10.28 -9.15
CA THR A 64 -2.52 -10.78 -10.22
C THR A 64 -3.72 -9.84 -10.40
N PRO A 65 -4.46 -9.89 -11.53
CA PRO A 65 -5.65 -9.07 -11.73
C PRO A 65 -6.71 -9.24 -10.62
N SER A 66 -6.94 -10.47 -10.15
CA SER A 66 -7.87 -10.75 -9.05
C SER A 66 -7.42 -10.13 -7.73
N GLN A 67 -6.13 -10.26 -7.39
CA GLN A 67 -5.55 -9.63 -6.20
C GLN A 67 -5.61 -8.11 -6.29
N ALA A 68 -5.32 -7.54 -7.46
CA ALA A 68 -5.42 -6.10 -7.67
C ALA A 68 -6.85 -5.59 -7.43
N ALA A 69 -7.86 -6.27 -7.98
CA ALA A 69 -9.26 -5.94 -7.73
C ALA A 69 -9.63 -6.06 -6.25
N TYR A 70 -9.20 -7.13 -5.58
CA TYR A 70 -9.46 -7.34 -4.15
C TYR A 70 -8.83 -6.24 -3.28
N HIS A 71 -7.55 -5.92 -3.51
CA HIS A 71 -6.83 -4.89 -2.77
C HIS A 71 -7.36 -3.49 -3.08
N PHE A 72 -7.80 -3.22 -4.30
CA PHE A 72 -8.43 -1.96 -4.68
C PHE A 72 -9.77 -1.74 -3.96
N ILE A 73 -10.65 -2.76 -3.95
CA ILE A 73 -11.92 -2.70 -3.22
C ILE A 73 -11.68 -2.58 -1.71
N SER A 74 -10.68 -3.29 -1.19
CA SER A 74 -10.34 -3.24 0.23
C SER A 74 -9.80 -1.86 0.62
N GLY A 75 -8.91 -1.28 -0.19
CA GLY A 75 -8.32 0.03 0.05
C GLY A 75 -7.66 0.13 1.42
N TYR A 76 -6.84 -0.86 1.75
CA TYR A 76 -6.24 -1.01 3.07
C TYR A 76 -5.11 -0.01 3.33
N THR A 77 -5.15 0.59 4.50
CA THR A 77 -4.06 1.31 5.17
C THR A 77 -4.18 1.07 6.68
N ALA A 78 -3.24 1.53 7.49
CA ALA A 78 -3.40 1.53 8.94
C ALA A 78 -3.52 2.96 9.50
N LYS A 79 -4.31 3.09 10.57
CA LYS A 79 -4.27 4.25 11.46
C LYS A 79 -3.16 4.01 12.47
N VAL A 80 -2.28 5.01 12.61
CA VAL A 80 -1.11 4.93 13.48
C VAL A 80 -1.47 5.47 14.87
N ALA A 81 -0.88 4.90 15.92
CA ALA A 81 -1.08 5.40 17.27
C ALA A 81 -0.53 6.83 17.41
N GLY A 82 -1.30 7.70 18.06
CA GLY A 82 -0.93 9.10 18.29
C GLY A 82 -1.18 10.07 17.11
N THR A 83 -1.71 9.59 15.97
CA THR A 83 -2.13 10.48 14.87
C THR A 83 -3.63 10.77 14.86
N GLU A 84 -4.42 10.01 15.61
CA GLU A 84 -5.86 10.20 15.79
C GLU A 84 -6.22 10.07 17.28
N ALA A 85 -7.18 10.89 17.73
CA ALA A 85 -7.66 10.85 19.10
C ALA A 85 -8.22 9.45 19.45
N GLY A 86 -7.69 8.83 20.50
CA GLY A 86 -8.13 7.52 20.99
C GLY A 86 -7.45 6.31 20.34
N VAL A 87 -6.51 6.49 19.40
CA VAL A 87 -5.76 5.38 18.80
C VAL A 87 -4.44 5.16 19.55
N VAL A 88 -4.39 4.11 20.36
CA VAL A 88 -3.22 3.72 21.18
C VAL A 88 -2.37 2.59 20.57
N GLU A 89 -2.96 1.81 19.67
CA GLU A 89 -2.30 0.74 18.90
C GLU A 89 -2.67 0.87 17.42
N PRO A 90 -1.89 0.29 16.48
CA PRO A 90 -2.27 0.20 15.07
C PRO A 90 -3.67 -0.38 14.88
N VAL A 91 -4.52 0.32 14.13
CA VAL A 91 -5.86 -0.15 13.76
C VAL A 91 -5.95 -0.29 12.25
N PRO A 92 -6.43 -1.43 11.70
CA PRO A 92 -6.64 -1.56 10.27
C PRO A 92 -7.69 -0.55 9.81
N SER A 93 -7.44 0.12 8.71
CA SER A 93 -8.38 1.06 8.09
C SER A 93 -8.59 0.69 6.63
N PHE A 94 -9.86 0.64 6.22
CA PHE A 94 -10.25 0.24 4.89
C PHE A 94 -11.05 1.37 4.27
N SER A 95 -10.48 1.99 3.24
CA SER A 95 -11.11 3.05 2.46
C SER A 95 -11.25 2.55 1.03
N ALA A 96 -12.40 1.97 0.71
CA ALA A 96 -12.64 1.35 -0.59
C ALA A 96 -12.20 2.24 -1.77
N CYS A 97 -11.57 1.63 -2.77
CA CYS A 97 -10.97 2.31 -3.92
C CYS A 97 -9.87 3.34 -3.54
N PHE A 98 -9.31 3.25 -2.33
CA PHE A 98 -8.41 4.23 -1.72
C PHE A 98 -9.01 5.64 -1.56
N GLY A 99 -10.34 5.77 -1.60
CA GLY A 99 -11.02 7.06 -1.68
C GLY A 99 -12.50 7.02 -1.34
N ALA A 100 -12.92 6.10 -0.46
CA ALA A 100 -14.34 5.84 -0.17
C ALA A 100 -15.23 7.08 0.06
N PRO A 101 -14.78 8.13 0.79
CA PRO A 101 -15.59 9.34 1.00
C PRO A 101 -15.99 10.09 -0.28
N PHE A 102 -15.33 9.81 -1.41
CA PHE A 102 -15.52 10.51 -2.69
C PHE A 102 -16.18 9.64 -3.77
N MET A 103 -16.62 8.43 -3.42
CA MET A 103 -17.15 7.45 -4.38
C MET A 103 -18.69 7.53 -4.43
N PRO A 104 -19.31 8.12 -5.47
CA PRO A 104 -20.77 8.17 -5.58
C PRO A 104 -21.43 6.84 -5.96
N LEU A 105 -20.69 5.91 -6.57
CA LEU A 105 -21.19 4.57 -6.92
C LEU A 105 -20.70 3.51 -5.93
N HIS A 106 -21.29 2.32 -6.00
CA HIS A 106 -20.81 1.18 -5.23
C HIS A 106 -19.35 0.81 -5.64
N PRO A 107 -18.43 0.53 -4.68
CA PRO A 107 -17.02 0.23 -4.97
C PRO A 107 -16.78 -0.85 -6.02
N ALA A 108 -17.66 -1.87 -6.08
CA ALA A 108 -17.59 -2.94 -7.08
C ALA A 108 -17.62 -2.40 -8.53
N LYS A 109 -18.33 -1.30 -8.80
CA LYS A 109 -18.39 -0.68 -10.13
C LYS A 109 -17.05 -0.08 -10.55
N TYR A 110 -16.35 0.57 -9.63
CA TYR A 110 -15.01 1.10 -9.91
C TYR A 110 -13.98 -0.01 -10.08
N ALA A 111 -14.10 -1.09 -9.30
CA ALA A 111 -13.23 -2.25 -9.44
C ALA A 111 -13.41 -2.96 -10.78
N GLU A 112 -14.65 -3.10 -11.26
CA GLU A 112 -14.98 -3.62 -12.59
C GLU A 112 -14.35 -2.74 -13.69
N MET A 113 -14.51 -1.41 -13.60
CA MET A 113 -13.91 -0.45 -14.54
C MET A 113 -12.38 -0.52 -14.55
N LEU A 114 -11.75 -0.61 -13.37
CA LEU A 114 -10.31 -0.71 -13.23
C LEU A 114 -9.81 -2.03 -13.83
N SER A 115 -10.44 -3.15 -13.48
CA SER A 115 -10.07 -4.49 -13.98
C SER A 115 -10.13 -4.55 -15.50
N LYS A 116 -11.21 -4.02 -16.10
CA LYS A 116 -11.33 -3.92 -17.56
C LYS A 116 -10.18 -3.12 -18.18
N LYS A 117 -9.89 -1.92 -17.65
CA LYS A 117 -8.80 -1.08 -18.17
C LYS A 117 -7.43 -1.74 -18.02
N MET A 118 -7.20 -2.45 -16.92
CA MET A 118 -5.97 -3.18 -16.68
C MET A 118 -5.76 -4.31 -17.69
N THR A 119 -6.80 -5.13 -17.92
CA THR A 119 -6.75 -6.24 -18.88
C THR A 119 -6.57 -5.73 -20.30
N ASP A 120 -7.35 -4.72 -20.72
CA ASP A 120 -7.28 -4.17 -22.08
C ASP A 120 -5.90 -3.56 -22.39
N ALA A 121 -5.21 -2.99 -21.39
CA ALA A 121 -3.91 -2.33 -21.58
C ALA A 121 -2.70 -3.15 -21.11
N GLY A 122 -2.89 -4.37 -20.59
CA GLY A 122 -1.81 -5.24 -20.12
C GLY A 122 -0.99 -4.62 -18.97
N VAL A 123 -1.65 -3.92 -18.05
CA VAL A 123 -0.99 -3.14 -16.99
C VAL A 123 -0.48 -4.04 -15.86
N ASN A 124 0.74 -3.80 -15.39
CA ASN A 124 1.24 -4.46 -14.18
C ASN A 124 0.74 -3.72 -12.93
N VAL A 125 0.31 -4.46 -11.90
CA VAL A 125 -0.11 -3.85 -10.63
C VAL A 125 0.80 -4.30 -9.51
N TRP A 126 1.15 -3.33 -8.67
CA TRP A 126 2.07 -3.49 -7.56
C TRP A 126 1.43 -2.99 -6.27
N LEU A 127 1.55 -3.77 -5.21
CA LEU A 127 1.26 -3.33 -3.85
C LEU A 127 2.58 -2.91 -3.20
N VAL A 128 2.64 -1.70 -2.65
CA VAL A 128 3.85 -1.14 -2.03
C VAL A 128 3.53 -0.75 -0.59
N ASN A 129 4.24 -1.37 0.35
CA ASN A 129 4.14 -1.01 1.77
C ASN A 129 5.04 0.19 2.08
N THR A 130 4.41 1.34 2.34
CA THR A 130 5.05 2.60 2.77
C THR A 130 4.93 2.83 4.28
N GLY A 131 4.42 1.83 5.01
CA GLY A 131 4.23 1.79 6.45
C GLY A 131 5.44 1.23 7.16
N TRP A 132 5.25 0.22 8.01
CA TRP A 132 6.25 -0.37 8.88
C TRP A 132 6.75 -1.71 8.34
N THR A 133 7.94 -2.10 8.81
CA THR A 133 8.59 -3.39 8.61
C THR A 133 9.30 -3.80 9.90
N SER A 134 9.73 -5.06 10.01
CA SER A 134 10.44 -5.59 11.19
C SER A 134 9.62 -5.61 12.49
N GLY A 135 8.29 -5.59 12.38
CA GLY A 135 7.37 -5.56 13.52
C GLY A 135 6.27 -4.51 13.36
N PRO A 136 5.29 -4.47 14.27
CA PRO A 136 4.25 -3.47 14.30
C PRO A 136 4.80 -2.11 14.75
N TYR A 137 4.01 -1.04 14.60
CA TYR A 137 4.33 0.27 15.18
C TYR A 137 4.74 0.17 16.66
N GLY A 138 5.80 0.88 17.04
CA GLY A 138 6.38 0.84 18.38
C GLY A 138 7.48 -0.21 18.56
N VAL A 139 7.53 -1.25 17.71
CA VAL A 139 8.60 -2.27 17.69
C VAL A 139 9.39 -2.20 16.39
N GLY A 140 8.68 -2.25 15.27
CA GLY A 140 9.23 -2.13 13.93
C GLY A 140 9.59 -0.69 13.58
N LYS A 141 10.14 -0.53 12.38
CA LYS A 141 10.51 0.79 11.84
C LYS A 141 9.75 1.08 10.56
N ARG A 142 9.49 2.36 10.31
CA ARG A 142 8.88 2.80 9.05
C ARG A 142 9.83 2.48 7.88
N MET A 143 9.27 2.04 6.76
CA MET A 143 10.00 1.75 5.53
C MET A 143 10.78 3.00 5.10
N GLU A 144 12.10 2.85 4.96
CA GLU A 144 12.97 3.96 4.59
C GLU A 144 12.58 4.45 3.19
N LEU A 145 12.35 5.76 3.05
CA LEU A 145 11.91 6.36 1.79
C LEU A 145 12.85 6.04 0.62
N LYS A 146 14.16 5.91 0.90
CA LYS A 146 15.17 5.52 -0.11
C LYS A 146 14.89 4.14 -0.71
N TYR A 147 14.43 3.18 0.09
CA TYR A 147 14.08 1.84 -0.39
C TYR A 147 12.77 1.85 -1.15
N THR A 148 11.75 2.59 -0.68
CA THR A 148 10.51 2.77 -1.45
C THR A 148 10.78 3.35 -2.83
N ARG A 149 11.62 4.40 -2.92
CA ARG A 149 12.04 4.98 -4.20
C ARG A 149 12.80 3.99 -5.08
N ALA A 150 13.72 3.21 -4.50
CA ALA A 150 14.44 2.17 -5.23
C ALA A 150 13.50 1.11 -5.81
N MET A 151 12.51 0.65 -5.05
CA MET A 151 11.51 -0.32 -5.53
C MET A 151 10.64 0.23 -6.67
N ILE A 152 10.17 1.48 -6.54
CA ILE A 152 9.42 2.15 -7.61
C ILE A 152 10.28 2.27 -8.87
N ASN A 153 11.53 2.72 -8.75
CA ASN A 153 12.44 2.85 -9.88
C ASN A 153 12.73 1.49 -10.53
N ALA A 154 12.96 0.43 -9.75
CA ALA A 154 13.18 -0.92 -10.26
C ALA A 154 11.99 -1.40 -11.10
N VAL A 155 10.75 -1.13 -10.67
CA VAL A 155 9.56 -1.43 -11.47
C VAL A 155 9.50 -0.60 -12.75
N LEU A 156 9.77 0.71 -12.66
CA LEU A 156 9.70 1.60 -13.82
C LEU A 156 10.78 1.27 -14.87
N ASN A 157 11.94 0.80 -14.45
CA ASN A 157 13.02 0.34 -15.31
C ASN A 157 12.79 -1.06 -15.90
N GLY A 158 11.87 -1.83 -15.31
CA GLY A 158 11.60 -3.23 -15.70
C GLY A 158 12.50 -4.26 -15.01
N ASP A 159 13.29 -3.85 -14.01
CA ASP A 159 14.28 -4.69 -13.33
C ASP A 159 13.65 -5.88 -12.59
N LEU A 160 12.40 -5.76 -12.14
CA LEU A 160 11.69 -6.84 -11.45
C LEU A 160 11.03 -7.85 -12.41
N GLY A 161 10.98 -7.56 -13.71
CA GLY A 161 10.58 -8.51 -14.75
C GLY A 161 9.20 -9.17 -14.61
N LEU A 162 9.08 -10.35 -15.22
CA LEU A 162 7.91 -11.22 -15.12
C LEU A 162 8.03 -12.12 -13.90
N TYR A 163 6.89 -12.53 -13.35
CA TYR A 163 6.85 -13.47 -12.25
C TYR A 163 7.43 -14.83 -12.67
N THR A 164 8.44 -15.30 -11.94
CA THR A 164 8.91 -16.70 -11.97
C THR A 164 9.11 -17.19 -10.53
N TYR A 165 9.06 -18.51 -10.32
CA TYR A 165 9.28 -19.10 -8.99
C TYR A 165 10.70 -18.84 -8.44
N ASP A 166 11.66 -18.66 -9.34
CA ASP A 166 13.06 -18.40 -9.00
C ASP A 166 13.32 -16.95 -8.59
N THR A 167 12.52 -16.00 -9.10
CA THR A 167 12.72 -14.56 -8.86
C THR A 167 11.74 -14.00 -7.83
N TYR A 168 10.62 -14.70 -7.58
CA TYR A 168 9.61 -14.32 -6.60
C TYR A 168 9.38 -15.42 -5.56
N HIS A 169 8.99 -14.99 -4.38
CA HIS A 169 8.42 -15.83 -3.33
C HIS A 169 6.93 -15.51 -3.20
N ILE A 170 6.09 -16.52 -2.95
CA ILE A 170 4.67 -16.29 -2.69
C ILE A 170 4.49 -16.08 -1.19
N HIS A 171 4.01 -14.91 -0.80
CA HIS A 171 3.79 -14.56 0.59
C HIS A 171 2.84 -15.57 1.25
N SER A 172 3.28 -16.21 2.33
CA SER A 172 2.58 -17.41 2.89
C SER A 172 1.16 -17.15 3.38
N VAL A 173 0.82 -15.90 3.69
CA VAL A 173 -0.48 -15.53 4.27
C VAL A 173 -1.39 -14.85 3.24
N PHE A 174 -0.85 -13.86 2.50
CA PHE A 174 -1.63 -13.09 1.52
C PHE A 174 -1.60 -13.68 0.11
N GLY A 175 -0.66 -14.59 -0.20
CA GLY A 175 -0.52 -15.18 -1.52
C GLY A 175 0.00 -14.23 -2.60
N VAL A 176 0.46 -13.03 -2.24
CA VAL A 176 1.02 -12.04 -3.18
C VAL A 176 2.46 -12.40 -3.54
N ALA A 177 2.90 -12.06 -4.76
CA ALA A 177 4.24 -12.36 -5.22
C ALA A 177 5.24 -11.29 -4.78
N GLN A 178 6.09 -11.60 -3.80
CA GLN A 178 7.16 -10.71 -3.34
C GLN A 178 8.47 -11.03 -4.09
N PRO A 179 9.18 -10.04 -4.65
CA PRO A 179 10.46 -10.30 -5.29
C PRO A 179 11.50 -10.76 -4.26
N ARG A 180 12.40 -11.66 -4.67
CA ARG A 180 13.50 -12.12 -3.81
C ARG A 180 14.62 -11.10 -3.71
N GLU A 181 14.81 -10.32 -4.78
CA GLU A 181 15.83 -9.28 -4.89
C GLU A 181 15.24 -8.04 -5.57
N CYS A 182 15.78 -6.87 -5.23
CA CYS A 182 15.41 -5.60 -5.86
C CYS A 182 16.65 -4.70 -5.84
N PRO A 183 17.08 -4.14 -6.98
CA PRO A 183 18.21 -3.22 -7.02
C PRO A 183 18.05 -2.06 -6.03
N GLY A 184 19.10 -1.75 -5.26
CA GLY A 184 19.10 -0.67 -4.27
C GLY A 184 18.35 -0.98 -2.96
N VAL A 185 17.88 -2.22 -2.75
CA VAL A 185 17.21 -2.65 -1.52
C VAL A 185 17.89 -3.90 -0.96
N PRO A 186 18.31 -3.91 0.32
CA PRO A 186 18.85 -5.13 0.94
C PRO A 186 17.82 -6.26 0.93
N THR A 187 18.23 -7.46 0.53
CA THR A 187 17.35 -8.65 0.45
C THR A 187 16.74 -9.00 1.80
N SER A 188 17.45 -8.73 2.90
CA SER A 188 16.95 -8.89 4.26
C SER A 188 15.70 -8.07 4.57
N VAL A 189 15.45 -6.96 3.86
CA VAL A 189 14.28 -6.10 4.05
C VAL A 189 13.07 -6.57 3.24
N LEU A 190 13.29 -7.31 2.14
CA LEU A 190 12.23 -7.71 1.20
C LEU A 190 11.28 -8.80 1.75
N SER A 191 11.70 -9.52 2.79
CA SER A 191 10.85 -10.51 3.45
C SER A 191 10.36 -10.00 4.80
N PRO A 192 9.09 -9.61 4.94
CA PRO A 192 8.56 -9.11 6.21
C PRO A 192 8.74 -10.14 7.32
N ARG A 193 8.44 -11.43 7.08
CA ARG A 193 8.70 -12.51 8.04
C ARG A 193 10.14 -12.54 8.55
N ALA A 194 11.12 -12.51 7.64
CA ALA A 194 12.54 -12.57 8.02
C ALA A 194 12.94 -11.36 8.88
N THR A 195 12.31 -10.21 8.66
CA THR A 195 12.63 -8.99 9.41
C THR A 195 12.11 -8.96 10.84
N TRP A 196 11.13 -9.80 11.20
CA TRP A 196 10.54 -9.82 12.54
C TRP A 196 11.41 -10.52 13.57
N ASN A 197 12.24 -11.48 13.15
CA ASN A 197 13.02 -12.37 14.04
C ASN A 197 12.15 -13.14 15.08
N ASP A 198 10.84 -13.22 14.85
CA ASP A 198 9.88 -13.95 15.67
C ASP A 198 8.73 -14.42 14.75
N ASP A 199 8.78 -15.68 14.35
CA ASP A 199 7.79 -16.26 13.46
C ASP A 199 6.39 -16.33 14.11
N GLU A 200 6.32 -16.59 15.42
CA GLU A 200 5.04 -16.73 16.13
C GLU A 200 4.32 -15.38 16.21
N ALA A 201 5.04 -14.33 16.61
CA ALA A 201 4.50 -12.97 16.63
C ALA A 201 4.12 -12.48 15.23
N TYR A 202 4.95 -12.81 14.23
CA TYR A 202 4.67 -12.49 12.83
C TYR A 202 3.36 -13.13 12.36
N TYR A 203 3.21 -14.45 12.51
CA TYR A 203 2.04 -15.16 12.02
C TYR A 203 0.77 -14.78 12.79
N THR A 204 0.87 -14.57 14.11
CA THR A 204 -0.25 -14.06 14.93
C THR A 204 -0.76 -12.72 14.38
N THR A 205 0.15 -11.79 14.12
CA THR A 205 -0.20 -10.47 13.57
C THR A 205 -0.71 -10.57 12.14
N ALA A 206 -0.09 -11.42 11.32
CA ALA A 206 -0.51 -11.63 9.94
C ALA A 206 -1.93 -12.21 9.87
N PHE A 207 -2.26 -13.18 10.72
CA PHE A 207 -3.62 -13.73 10.77
C PHE A 207 -4.64 -12.73 11.28
N LYS A 208 -4.32 -11.95 12.32
CA LYS A 208 -5.15 -10.81 12.76
C LYS A 208 -5.47 -9.87 11.60
N LEU A 209 -4.46 -9.51 10.80
CA LEU A 209 -4.65 -8.63 9.65
C LEU A 209 -5.50 -9.31 8.55
N THR A 210 -5.27 -10.57 8.21
CA THR A 210 -6.10 -11.27 7.21
C THR A 210 -7.55 -11.40 7.62
N ASN A 211 -7.83 -11.64 8.90
CA ASN A 211 -9.19 -11.67 9.42
C ASN A 211 -9.87 -10.30 9.27
N ALA A 212 -9.14 -9.21 9.52
CA ALA A 212 -9.66 -7.86 9.27
C ALA A 212 -9.98 -7.60 7.79
N PHE A 213 -9.11 -8.05 6.87
CA PHE A 213 -9.39 -7.99 5.42
C PHE A 213 -10.65 -8.76 5.05
N ARG A 214 -10.79 -10.01 5.53
CA ARG A 214 -11.94 -10.88 5.27
C ARG A 214 -13.23 -10.28 5.81
N GLU A 215 -13.20 -9.81 7.05
CA GLU A 215 -14.37 -9.19 7.69
C GLU A 215 -14.80 -7.92 6.94
N ASN A 216 -13.85 -7.07 6.56
CA ASN A 216 -14.15 -5.89 5.76
C ASN A 216 -14.76 -6.26 4.40
N PHE A 217 -14.26 -7.32 3.76
CA PHE A 217 -14.67 -7.71 2.42
C PHE A 217 -16.11 -8.26 2.36
N LYS A 218 -16.67 -8.78 3.46
CA LYS A 218 -18.07 -9.25 3.52
C LYS A 218 -19.08 -8.21 3.02
N LYS A 219 -18.79 -6.92 3.23
CA LYS A 219 -19.62 -5.78 2.76
C LYS A 219 -19.76 -5.73 1.24
N PHE A 220 -18.77 -6.26 0.51
CA PHE A 220 -18.71 -6.21 -0.95
C PHE A 220 -18.97 -7.57 -1.58
N GLU A 221 -19.03 -8.64 -0.79
CA GLU A 221 -19.06 -10.03 -1.25
C GLU A 221 -20.21 -10.29 -2.22
N ALA A 222 -21.42 -9.81 -1.91
CA ALA A 222 -22.60 -9.96 -2.77
C ALA A 222 -22.45 -9.35 -4.18
N TYR A 223 -21.57 -8.36 -4.32
CA TYR A 223 -21.34 -7.63 -5.58
C TYR A 223 -20.02 -8.00 -6.25
N ALA A 224 -19.16 -8.78 -5.58
CA ALA A 224 -17.88 -9.22 -6.09
C ALA A 224 -18.03 -10.53 -6.89
N SER A 225 -17.39 -10.60 -8.06
CA SER A 225 -17.28 -11.86 -8.80
C SER A 225 -16.43 -12.88 -8.04
N GLU A 226 -16.56 -14.16 -8.39
CA GLU A 226 -15.73 -15.22 -7.80
C GLU A 226 -14.23 -14.95 -8.01
N GLU A 227 -13.86 -14.43 -9.18
CA GLU A 227 -12.48 -14.05 -9.49
C GLU A 227 -11.93 -13.03 -8.49
N ILE A 228 -12.70 -11.98 -8.16
CA ILE A 228 -12.30 -10.97 -7.17
C ILE A 228 -12.17 -11.62 -5.79
N ARG A 229 -13.12 -12.47 -5.40
CA ARG A 229 -13.08 -13.15 -4.09
C ARG A 229 -11.84 -14.03 -3.92
N ARG A 230 -11.40 -14.70 -4.99
CA ARG A 230 -10.17 -15.51 -5.01
C ARG A 230 -8.88 -14.68 -4.89
N GLY A 231 -8.96 -13.37 -5.11
CA GLY A 231 -7.85 -12.43 -4.94
C GLY A 231 -7.51 -12.07 -3.49
N GLY A 232 -8.30 -12.54 -2.52
CA GLY A 232 -8.08 -12.27 -1.10
C GLY A 232 -6.93 -13.07 -0.46
N PRO A 233 -6.65 -12.83 0.83
CA PRO A 233 -5.65 -13.58 1.59
C PRO A 233 -5.93 -15.09 1.58
N GLN A 234 -4.87 -15.88 1.45
CA GLN A 234 -4.94 -17.33 1.22
C GLN A 234 -4.97 -18.16 2.50
N ARG A 235 -4.39 -17.63 3.59
CA ARG A 235 -4.40 -18.28 4.90
C ARG A 235 -4.98 -17.34 5.94
N TYR A 236 -5.75 -17.92 6.85
CA TYR A 236 -6.29 -17.27 8.02
C TYR A 236 -6.37 -18.31 9.14
N ALA A 237 -6.18 -17.87 10.37
CA ALA A 237 -6.35 -18.66 11.58
C ALA A 237 -7.08 -17.81 12.62
N PHE A 238 -7.70 -18.47 13.61
CA PHE A 238 -8.33 -17.80 14.74
C PHE A 238 -7.28 -17.36 15.76
#